data_AF-A0A6N0Z7Z7-F1
#
_entry.id   AF-A0A6N0Z7Z7-F1
#
_cell.length_a   1.000
_cell.length_b   1.000
_cell.length_c   1.000
_cell.angle_alpha   90.00
_cell.angle_beta   90.00
_cell.angle_gamma   90.00
#
_symmetry.space_group_name_H-M   'P 1'
#
loop_
_entity.id
_entity.type
_entity.pdbx_description
1 polymer ?
#
loop_
_entity_poly.entity_id
_entity_poly.type
_entity_poly.pdbx_seq_one_letter_code
_entity_poly.pdbx_strand_id
1 'polypeptide(L)'
;MNEERVDAVASVLAKWNPLAAAAQGVADPDGLRVEAADILFGLTLRGRSVRADEFVARVVNDALDLSIVAKTCSPLAKENVAILQEKRS
;
A
#
# COMPACT_ATOMS: atom_id res chain seq x y z
N MET A 1 -14.42 4.98 -4.36
CA MET A 1 -13.31 4.00 -4.53
C MET A 1 -13.92 2.61 -4.51
N ASN A 2 -13.46 1.64 -5.30
CA ASN A 2 -14.03 0.28 -5.27
C ASN A 2 -13.51 -0.46 -4.03
N GLU A 3 -14.40 -0.89 -3.13
CA GLU A 3 -14.04 -1.59 -1.88
C GLU A 3 -13.29 -2.89 -2.13
N GLU A 4 -13.61 -3.63 -3.20
CA GLU A 4 -12.85 -4.84 -3.57
C GLU A 4 -11.37 -4.53 -3.86
N ARG A 5 -11.08 -3.34 -4.40
CA ARG A 5 -9.70 -2.92 -4.69
C ARG A 5 -8.97 -2.55 -3.40
N VAL A 6 -9.66 -1.86 -2.49
CA VAL A 6 -9.12 -1.53 -1.17
C VAL A 6 -8.78 -2.83 -0.43
N ASP A 7 -9.66 -3.82 -0.48
CA ASP A 7 -9.46 -5.10 0.21
C ASP A 7 -8.32 -5.92 -0.41
N ALA A 8 -8.20 -5.90 -1.74
CA ALA A 8 -7.08 -6.52 -2.43
C ALA A 8 -5.74 -5.88 -2.02
N VAL A 9 -5.63 -4.55 -2.04
CA VAL A 9 -4.40 -3.85 -1.62
C VAL A 9 -4.11 -4.07 -0.13
N ALA A 10 -5.13 -4.01 0.73
CA ALA A 10 -4.99 -4.30 2.16
C ALA A 10 -4.46 -5.72 2.40
N SER A 11 -4.96 -6.71 1.64
CA SER A 11 -4.45 -8.09 1.70
C SER A 11 -2.97 -8.20 1.31
N VAL A 12 -2.55 -7.48 0.27
CA VAL A 12 -1.15 -7.46 -0.18
C VAL A 12 -0.27 -6.81 0.89
N LEU A 13 -0.71 -5.69 1.48
CA LEU A 13 0.01 -5.03 2.58
C LEU A 13 0.16 -5.97 3.79
N ALA A 14 -0.93 -6.63 4.21
CA ALA A 14 -0.92 -7.53 5.35
C ALA A 14 0.00 -8.75 5.17
N LYS A 15 0.14 -9.25 3.93
CA LYS A 15 1.02 -10.38 3.60
C LYS A 15 2.50 -9.98 3.46
N TRP A 16 2.80 -8.69 3.39
CA TRP A 16 4.16 -8.24 3.16
C TRP A 16 4.99 -8.37 4.45
N ASN A 17 5.93 -9.31 4.45
CA ASN A 17 6.70 -9.74 5.63
C ASN A 17 7.39 -8.59 6.44
N PRO A 18 7.93 -7.52 5.81
CA PRO A 18 8.47 -6.37 6.55
C PRO A 18 7.40 -5.62 7.37
N LEU A 19 6.17 -5.55 6.88
CA LEU A 19 5.03 -5.02 7.63
C LEU A 19 4.63 -5.98 8.75
N ALA A 20 4.54 -7.28 8.50
CA ALA A 20 4.17 -8.25 9.53
C ALA A 20 5.17 -8.29 10.71
N ALA A 21 6.47 -8.10 10.45
CA ALA A 21 7.49 -8.02 11.49
C ALA A 21 7.47 -6.66 12.23
N ALA A 22 7.19 -5.56 11.52
CA ALA A 22 7.20 -4.22 12.08
C ALA A 22 5.87 -3.80 12.75
N ALA A 23 4.76 -4.41 12.35
CA ALA A 23 3.42 -4.21 12.89
C ALA A 23 3.12 -5.09 14.12
N GLN A 24 4.09 -5.89 14.61
CA GLN A 24 4.00 -6.56 15.91
C GLN A 24 3.94 -5.50 17.04
N GLY A 25 2.75 -4.96 17.28
CA GLY A 25 2.51 -3.95 18.30
C GLY A 25 1.50 -2.87 17.90
N VAL A 26 1.23 -2.69 16.60
CA VAL A 26 0.19 -1.77 16.13
C VAL A 26 -1.12 -2.55 16.00
N ALA A 27 -2.04 -2.29 16.93
CA ALA A 27 -3.41 -2.78 16.81
C ALA A 27 -4.09 -1.98 15.70
N ASP A 28 -4.16 -2.57 14.51
CA ASP A 28 -4.89 -2.01 13.39
C ASP A 28 -6.33 -2.55 13.37
N PRO A 29 -7.32 -1.73 13.76
CA PRO A 29 -8.71 -2.16 13.82
C PRO A 29 -9.34 -2.40 12.44
N ASP A 30 -8.77 -1.83 11.37
CA ASP A 30 -9.34 -1.85 10.03
C ASP A 30 -8.52 -2.69 9.02
N GLY A 31 -7.44 -3.32 9.45
CA GLY A 31 -6.68 -4.30 8.65
C GLY A 31 -6.05 -3.69 7.39
N LEU A 32 -5.46 -2.52 7.51
CA LEU A 32 -4.70 -1.75 6.52
C LEU A 32 -5.56 -1.15 5.41
N ARG A 33 -6.88 -1.09 5.61
CA ARG A 33 -7.83 -0.56 4.62
C ARG A 33 -7.68 0.94 4.40
N VAL A 34 -7.32 1.70 5.43
CA VAL A 34 -7.10 3.15 5.33
C VAL A 34 -5.88 3.44 4.46
N GLU A 35 -4.78 2.75 4.72
CA GLU A 35 -3.51 2.85 3.99
C GLU A 35 -3.68 2.37 2.56
N ALA A 36 -4.43 1.28 2.37
CA ALA A 36 -4.78 0.78 1.05
C ALA A 36 -5.58 1.80 0.24
N ALA A 37 -6.54 2.49 0.87
CA ALA A 37 -7.32 3.54 0.24
C ALA A 37 -6.41 4.73 -0.15
N ASP A 38 -5.52 5.17 0.73
CA ASP A 38 -4.59 6.27 0.46
C ASP A 38 -3.60 5.94 -0.66
N ILE A 39 -3.08 4.71 -0.67
CA ILE A 39 -2.21 4.21 -1.74
C ILE A 39 -2.96 4.24 -3.08
N LEU A 40 -4.16 3.66 -3.13
CA LEU A 40 -4.97 3.59 -4.35
C LEU A 40 -5.34 4.98 -4.84
N PHE A 41 -5.81 5.87 -3.95
CA PHE A 41 -6.21 7.22 -4.29
C PHE A 41 -5.02 8.03 -4.80
N GLY A 42 -3.89 8.01 -4.09
CA GLY A 42 -2.71 8.77 -4.47
C GLY A 42 -2.09 8.29 -5.78
N LEU A 43 -2.03 6.98 -6.03
CA LEU A 43 -1.56 6.45 -7.31
C LEU A 43 -2.54 6.74 -8.46
N THR A 44 -3.86 6.74 -8.19
CA THR A 44 -4.86 7.09 -9.20
C THR A 44 -4.78 8.57 -9.58
N LEU A 45 -4.64 9.46 -8.59
CA LEU A 45 -4.60 10.91 -8.78
C LEU A 45 -3.30 11.38 -9.41
N ARG A 46 -2.16 10.85 -8.94
CA ARG A 46 -0.82 11.26 -9.39
C ARG A 46 -0.35 10.47 -10.61
N GLY A 47 -0.88 9.28 -10.84
CA GLY A 47 -0.51 8.43 -11.97
C GLY A 47 1.01 8.21 -12.05
N ARG A 48 1.60 8.57 -13.20
CA ARG A 48 3.05 8.43 -13.44
C ARG A 48 3.90 9.55 -12.83
N SER A 49 3.29 10.57 -12.22
CA SER A 49 4.02 11.70 -11.62
C SER A 49 4.61 11.36 -10.25
N VAL A 50 4.32 10.18 -9.71
CA VAL A 50 4.90 9.67 -8.47
C VAL A 50 5.45 8.27 -8.71
N ARG A 51 6.61 7.97 -8.13
CA ARG A 51 7.11 6.60 -8.12
C ARG A 51 6.31 5.80 -7.09
N ALA A 52 5.74 4.68 -7.53
CA ALA A 52 4.82 3.92 -6.71
C ALA A 52 5.48 3.33 -5.45
N ASP A 53 6.76 2.96 -5.54
CA ASP A 53 7.56 2.46 -4.43
C ASP A 53 7.82 3.54 -3.37
N GLU A 54 8.15 4.76 -3.79
CA GLU A 54 8.31 5.91 -2.90
C GLU A 54 6.98 6.29 -2.22
N PHE A 55 5.88 6.25 -2.97
CA PHE A 55 4.58 6.60 -2.44
C PHE A 55 4.07 5.58 -1.41
N VAL A 56 4.16 4.29 -1.74
CA VAL A 56 3.79 3.21 -0.83
C VAL A 56 4.63 3.24 0.44
N ALA A 57 5.95 3.44 0.32
CA ALA A 57 6.82 3.55 1.50
C ALA A 57 6.44 4.73 2.40
N ARG A 58 6.09 5.88 1.81
CA ARG A 58 5.65 7.04 2.59
C ARG A 58 4.36 6.74 3.35
N VAL A 59 3.31 6.25 2.69
CA VAL A 59 2.02 5.97 3.35
C VAL A 59 2.20 4.95 4.48
N VAL A 60 2.95 3.87 4.22
CA VAL A 60 3.20 2.83 5.23
C VAL A 60 4.02 3.36 6.40
N ASN A 61 5.07 4.16 6.15
CA ASN A 61 5.89 4.73 7.20
C ASN A 61 5.10 5.73 8.06
N ASP A 62 4.29 6.59 7.42
CA ASP A 62 3.47 7.59 8.11
C ASP A 62 2.39 6.92 8.98
N ALA A 63 1.75 5.85 8.49
CA ALA A 63 0.64 5.18 9.18
C ALA A 63 1.08 4.29 10.35
N LEU A 64 2.25 3.64 10.22
CA LEU A 64 2.69 2.61 11.16
C LEU A 64 3.93 3.04 11.97
N ASP A 65 4.32 4.32 11.87
CA ASP A 65 5.53 4.89 12.49
C ASP A 65 6.79 4.07 12.17
N LEU A 66 6.94 3.73 10.88
CA LEU A 66 8.05 2.92 10.38
C LEU A 66 9.08 3.76 9.63
N SER A 67 10.27 3.19 9.45
CA SER A 67 11.36 3.80 8.66
C SER A 67 11.84 2.85 7.56
N ILE A 68 10.91 2.36 6.75
CA ILE A 68 11.22 1.46 5.63
C ILE A 68 11.70 2.27 4.40
N VAL A 69 12.73 1.76 3.72
CA VAL A 69 13.31 2.41 2.53
C VAL A 69 12.46 2.10 1.30
N ALA A 70 12.17 3.10 0.46
CA ALA A 70 11.35 2.95 -0.74
C ALA A 70 11.71 1.74 -1.63
N LYS A 71 13.00 1.45 -1.79
CA LYS A 71 13.49 0.33 -2.60
C LYS A 71 12.91 -1.02 -2.15
N THR A 72 12.72 -1.25 -0.85
CA THR A 72 12.15 -2.51 -0.34
C THR A 72 10.66 -2.65 -0.66
N CYS A 73 9.96 -1.54 -0.90
CA CYS A 73 8.55 -1.52 -1.31
C CYS A 73 8.35 -1.81 -2.81
N SER A 74 9.41 -2.02 -3.60
CA SER A 74 9.27 -2.22 -5.05
C SER A 74 8.38 -3.40 -5.45
N PRO A 75 8.45 -4.59 -4.81
CA PRO A 75 7.55 -5.70 -5.14
C PRO A 75 6.09 -5.36 -4.80
N LEU A 76 5.87 -4.79 -3.61
CA LEU A 76 4.56 -4.35 -3.12
C LEU A 76 3.92 -3.29 -4.04
N ALA A 77 4.71 -2.29 -4.44
CA ALA A 77 4.25 -1.24 -5.34
C ALA A 77 3.87 -1.77 -6.73
N LYS A 78 4.57 -2.78 -7.25
CA LYS A 78 4.22 -3.42 -8.53
C LYS A 78 2.87 -4.13 -8.42
N GLU A 79 2.62 -4.84 -7.33
CA GLU A 79 1.37 -5.56 -7.11
C GLU A 79 0.18 -4.59 -6.94
N ASN A 80 0.36 -3.51 -6.18
CA ASN A 80 -0.65 -2.45 -6.06
C ASN A 80 -0.98 -1.77 -7.40
N VAL A 81 0.04 -1.52 -8.23
CA VAL A 81 -0.15 -0.98 -9.57
C VAL A 81 -0.84 -1.99 -10.49
N ALA A 82 -0.56 -3.29 -10.37
CA ALA A 82 -1.24 -4.33 -11.14
C ALA A 82 -2.73 -4.40 -10.78
N ILE A 83 -3.09 -4.37 -9.49
CA ILE A 83 -4.48 -4.32 -9.01
C ILE A 83 -5.24 -3.10 -9.58
N LEU A 84 -4.55 -1.95 -9.69
CA LEU A 84 -5.10 -0.75 -10.31
C LEU A 84 -5.37 -0.91 -11.82
N GLN A 85 -4.57 -1.74 -12.51
CA GLN A 85 -4.61 -1.91 -13.97
C GLN A 85 -5.54 -3.05 -14.41
N GLU A 86 -5.62 -4.16 -13.66
CA GLU A 86 -6.40 -5.37 -14.01
C GLU A 86 -7.91 -5.13 -14.17
N LYS A 87 -8.48 -4.13 -13.48
CA LYS A 87 -9.92 -3.80 -13.58
C LYS A 87 -10.19 -2.49 -14.32
N ARG A 88 -9.25 -2.04 -15.17
CA ARG A 88 -9.45 -0.90 -16.10
C ARG A 88 -9.81 -1.35 -17.52
N SER A 89 -9.80 -2.66 -17.79
CA SER A 89 -10.26 -3.34 -19.00
C SER A 89 -11.74 -3.68 -18.96
#